data_AF-A0A183UB30-F1
#
_entry.id   AF-A0A183UB30-F1
#
_cell.length_a   1.000
_cell.length_b   1.000
_cell.length_c   1.000
_cell.angle_alpha   90.00
_cell.angle_beta   90.00
_cell.angle_gamma   90.00
#
_symmetry.space_group_name_H-M   'P 1'
#
loop_
_entity.id
_entity.type
_entity.pdbx_description
1 polymer ?
#
loop_
_entity_poly.entity_id
_entity_poly.type
_entity_poly.pdbx_seq_one_letter_code
_entity_poly.pdbx_strand_id
1 'polypeptide(L)'
;MKMEVKRLLDETDQLQADKEEANKLTIVAQKHLEDALLSVQQERDQKLAYKKELEQMRNAEHLQQLNSMLFGLQANSDDDTQALKQLESSFIAENNDFGKMPPKGADLFSEIHGDMHGRIAELEAKNDQLALSLKDAERDISFVVPVLKKLEVMSTPELDHSQLKQLCDDALTKIEQLTESTSKVGLGGKQLDILKADLRTAVLAAGANNAKVAAAQDLMIAVADFLYRLYHQLVSTHGLEADKNAAEVMKKLRQFAKDNAESEEIAQLDEGVESGTETESGRSPRIMLNLQRHVISSNFAKAMNEQLGGDRVEDIVTESDLRERIVPADSDIFKVSDCLTELSKIVRRTVENAMNARVENEDQQELTLNNMKLRSLLATKRYTSALLNS
;
A
#
# COMPACT_ATOMS: atom_id res chain seq x y z
N MET A 1 -22.42 -50.67 4.67
CA MET A 1 -20.98 -50.91 4.44
C MET A 1 -20.61 -51.07 2.97
N LYS A 2 -21.08 -52.09 2.23
CA LYS A 2 -20.66 -52.26 0.81
C LYS A 2 -21.00 -51.08 -0.11
N MET A 3 -22.16 -50.44 0.05
CA MET A 3 -22.52 -49.24 -0.74
C MET A 3 -21.68 -48.02 -0.39
N GLU A 4 -21.35 -47.83 0.89
CA GLU A 4 -20.51 -46.71 1.32
C GLU A 4 -19.06 -46.88 0.85
N VAL A 5 -18.53 -48.10 0.90
CA VAL A 5 -17.22 -48.42 0.33
C VAL A 5 -17.21 -48.17 -1.18
N LYS A 6 -18.27 -48.51 -1.90
CA LYS A 6 -18.39 -48.22 -3.33
C LYS A 6 -18.45 -46.70 -3.60
N ARG A 7 -19.24 -45.95 -2.83
CA ARG A 7 -19.33 -44.48 -2.93
C ARG A 7 -17.97 -43.82 -2.71
N LEU A 8 -17.23 -44.27 -1.69
CA LEU A 8 -15.91 -43.75 -1.38
C LEU A 8 -14.87 -44.09 -2.45
N LEU A 9 -14.98 -45.26 -3.10
CA LEU A 9 -14.12 -45.61 -4.24
C LEU A 9 -14.45 -44.74 -5.46
N ASP A 10 -15.73 -44.57 -5.79
CA ASP A 10 -16.15 -43.70 -6.90
C ASP A 10 -15.73 -42.23 -6.65
N GLU A 11 -15.81 -41.76 -5.40
CA GLU A 11 -15.34 -40.43 -4.98
C GLU A 11 -13.80 -40.30 -5.08
N THR A 12 -13.07 -41.36 -4.74
CA THR A 12 -11.59 -41.39 -4.87
C THR A 12 -11.17 -41.35 -6.34
N ASP A 13 -11.86 -42.10 -7.21
CA ASP A 13 -11.59 -42.12 -8.65
C ASP A 13 -11.89 -40.76 -9.29
N GLN A 14 -12.98 -40.09 -8.86
CA GLN A 14 -13.28 -38.73 -9.31
C GLN A 14 -12.22 -37.72 -8.86
N LEU A 15 -11.83 -37.76 -7.58
CA LEU A 15 -10.79 -36.87 -7.05
C LEU A 15 -9.44 -37.09 -7.75
N GLN A 16 -9.13 -38.33 -8.13
CA GLN A 16 -7.92 -38.65 -8.89
C GLN A 16 -7.98 -38.08 -10.32
N ALA A 17 -9.14 -38.15 -11.00
CA ALA A 17 -9.34 -37.53 -12.30
C ALA A 17 -9.21 -36.00 -12.26
N ASP A 18 -9.82 -35.36 -11.25
CA ASP A 18 -9.75 -33.91 -11.06
C ASP A 18 -8.30 -33.46 -10.78
N LYS A 19 -7.55 -34.24 -10.00
CA LYS A 19 -6.13 -34.01 -9.75
C LYS A 19 -5.29 -34.11 -11.01
N GLU A 20 -5.57 -35.08 -11.88
CA GLU A 20 -4.87 -35.23 -13.16
C GLU A 20 -5.16 -34.09 -14.13
N GLU A 21 -6.41 -33.61 -14.16
CA GLU A 21 -6.80 -32.43 -14.94
C GLU A 21 -6.13 -31.15 -14.42
N ALA A 22 -6.14 -30.93 -13.10
CA ALA A 22 -5.46 -29.80 -12.48
C ALA A 22 -3.94 -29.78 -12.78
N ASN A 23 -3.30 -30.96 -12.77
CA ASN A 23 -1.90 -31.08 -13.16
C ASN A 23 -1.67 -30.72 -14.63
N LYS A 24 -2.55 -31.15 -15.54
CA LYS A 24 -2.46 -30.77 -16.97
C LYS A 24 -2.61 -29.26 -17.15
N LEU A 25 -3.57 -28.63 -16.47
CA LEU A 25 -3.76 -27.19 -16.51
C LEU A 25 -2.54 -26.43 -15.96
N THR A 26 -1.93 -26.93 -14.90
CA THR A 26 -0.69 -26.36 -14.34
C THR A 26 0.45 -26.39 -15.34
N ILE A 27 0.63 -27.50 -16.06
CA ILE A 27 1.66 -27.62 -17.11
C ILE A 27 1.41 -26.62 -18.24
N VAL A 28 0.15 -26.44 -18.67
CA VAL A 28 -0.20 -25.46 -19.72
C VAL A 28 0.09 -24.03 -19.25
N ALA A 29 -0.28 -23.69 -18.01
CA ALA A 29 -0.02 -22.38 -17.44
C ALA A 29 1.49 -22.08 -17.33
N GLN A 30 2.29 -23.06 -16.90
CA GLN A 30 3.76 -22.96 -16.86
C GLN A 30 4.34 -22.72 -18.25
N LYS A 31 3.88 -23.47 -19.26
CA LYS A 31 4.33 -23.28 -20.63
C LYS A 31 3.97 -21.89 -21.18
N HIS A 32 2.76 -21.40 -20.91
CA HIS A 32 2.36 -20.05 -21.33
C HIS A 32 3.22 -18.97 -20.66
N LEU A 33 3.61 -19.17 -19.40
CA LEU A 33 4.52 -18.26 -18.69
C LEU A 33 5.94 -18.29 -19.31
N GLU A 34 6.45 -19.47 -19.65
CA GLU A 34 7.74 -19.64 -20.33
C GLU A 34 7.74 -18.97 -21.72
N ASP A 35 6.70 -19.18 -22.52
CA ASP A 35 6.55 -18.58 -23.85
C ASP A 35 6.47 -17.04 -23.76
N ALA A 36 5.74 -16.50 -22.78
CA ALA A 36 5.67 -15.06 -22.53
C ALA A 36 7.03 -14.47 -22.12
N LEU A 37 7.78 -15.17 -21.25
CA LEU A 37 9.11 -14.75 -20.83
C LEU A 37 10.09 -14.73 -22.01
N LEU A 38 10.04 -15.75 -22.87
CA LEU A 38 10.85 -15.82 -24.08
C LEU A 38 10.51 -14.67 -25.04
N SER A 39 9.23 -14.34 -25.22
CA SER A 39 8.79 -13.20 -26.04
C SER A 39 9.34 -11.88 -25.53
N VAL A 40 9.29 -11.64 -24.21
CA VAL A 40 9.82 -10.42 -23.59
C VAL A 40 11.35 -10.33 -23.76
N GLN A 41 12.06 -11.45 -23.67
CA GLN A 41 13.50 -11.49 -23.93
C GLN A 41 13.81 -11.14 -25.39
N GLN A 42 13.06 -11.68 -26.35
CA GLN A 42 13.24 -11.36 -27.77
C GLN A 42 12.97 -9.88 -28.06
N GLU A 43 11.91 -9.29 -27.49
CA GLU A 43 11.62 -7.86 -27.64
C GLU A 43 12.74 -6.98 -27.05
N ARG A 44 13.27 -7.35 -25.88
CA ARG A 44 14.42 -6.66 -25.27
C ARG A 44 15.64 -6.71 -26.19
N ASP A 45 15.94 -7.87 -26.76
CA ASP A 45 17.11 -8.05 -27.61
C ASP A 45 16.95 -7.30 -28.94
N GLN A 46 15.74 -7.27 -29.52
CA GLN A 46 15.42 -6.41 -30.68
C GLN A 46 15.59 -4.92 -30.35
N LYS A 47 15.10 -4.47 -29.19
CA LYS A 47 15.25 -3.07 -28.75
C LYS A 47 16.72 -2.68 -28.56
N LEU A 48 17.56 -3.59 -28.05
CA LEU A 48 19.00 -3.38 -27.96
C LEU A 48 19.67 -3.31 -29.33
N ALA A 49 19.24 -4.14 -30.29
CA ALA A 49 19.74 -4.08 -31.66
C ALA A 49 19.40 -2.73 -32.34
N TYR A 50 18.15 -2.26 -32.23
CA TYR A 50 17.76 -0.95 -32.76
C TYR A 50 18.49 0.21 -32.10
N LYS A 51 18.72 0.13 -30.77
CA LYS A 51 19.51 1.13 -30.06
C LYS A 51 20.93 1.22 -30.62
N LYS A 52 21.55 0.07 -30.89
CA LYS A 52 22.90 -0.01 -31.47
C LYS A 52 22.96 0.58 -32.89
N GLU A 53 21.95 0.31 -33.72
CA GLU A 53 21.86 0.86 -35.08
C GLU A 53 21.67 2.39 -35.07
N LEU A 54 20.82 2.92 -34.20
CA LEU A 54 20.64 4.37 -34.02
C LEU A 54 21.92 5.06 -33.54
N GLU A 55 22.63 4.46 -32.59
CA GLU A 55 23.92 4.99 -32.12
C GLU A 55 24.96 4.99 -33.24
N GLN A 56 24.98 3.95 -34.08
CA GLN A 56 25.84 3.88 -35.25
C GLN A 56 25.51 4.96 -36.29
N MET A 57 24.22 5.19 -36.59
CA MET A 57 23.81 6.26 -37.51
C MET A 57 24.14 7.64 -36.96
N ARG A 58 23.88 7.90 -35.68
CA ARG A 58 24.23 9.17 -35.04
C ARG A 58 25.73 9.42 -35.10
N ASN A 59 26.56 8.41 -34.84
CA ASN A 59 28.02 8.54 -34.97
C ASN A 59 28.45 8.80 -36.41
N ALA A 60 27.79 8.18 -37.41
CA ALA A 60 28.05 8.45 -38.82
C ALA A 60 27.67 9.88 -39.21
N GLU A 61 26.54 10.40 -38.74
CA GLU A 61 26.11 11.78 -38.95
C GLU A 61 27.08 12.79 -38.33
N HIS A 62 27.52 12.56 -37.08
CA HIS A 62 28.54 13.39 -36.42
C HIS A 62 29.84 13.45 -37.24
N LEU A 63 30.30 12.31 -37.78
CA LEU A 63 31.47 12.27 -38.64
C LEU A 63 31.26 12.99 -39.98
N GLN A 64 30.07 12.88 -40.58
CA GLN A 64 29.73 13.62 -41.80
C GLN A 64 29.68 15.13 -41.56
N GLN A 65 29.13 15.58 -40.44
CA GLN A 65 29.12 16.99 -40.05
C GLN A 65 30.54 17.53 -39.85
N LEU A 66 31.40 16.79 -39.15
CA LEU A 66 32.81 17.15 -38.99
C LEU A 66 33.54 17.23 -40.33
N ASN A 67 33.36 16.25 -41.22
CA ASN A 67 33.94 16.30 -42.56
C ASN A 67 33.41 17.50 -43.38
N SER A 68 32.13 17.83 -43.25
CA SER A 68 31.52 18.99 -43.93
C SER A 68 32.08 20.32 -43.42
N MET A 69 32.27 20.45 -42.11
CA MET A 69 32.92 21.63 -41.51
C MET A 69 34.38 21.76 -41.94
N LEU A 70 35.13 20.65 -41.98
CA LEU A 70 36.53 20.64 -42.43
C LEU A 70 36.65 21.06 -43.91
N PHE A 71 35.75 20.59 -44.75
CA PHE A 71 35.73 20.96 -46.18
C PHE A 71 35.29 22.42 -46.38
N GLY A 72 34.33 22.92 -45.59
CA GLY A 72 33.91 24.33 -45.62
C GLY A 72 35.01 25.30 -45.20
N LEU A 73 35.86 24.90 -44.24
CA LEU A 73 37.03 25.70 -43.83
C LEU A 73 38.14 25.73 -44.89
N GLN A 74 38.28 24.67 -45.70
CA GLN A 74 39.25 24.64 -46.81
C GLN A 74 38.79 25.44 -48.03
N ALA A 75 37.49 25.70 -48.20
CA ALA A 75 36.94 26.44 -49.35
C ALA A 75 36.96 27.97 -49.18
N ASN A 76 37.10 28.49 -47.95
CA ASN A 76 36.98 29.91 -47.63
C ASN A 76 38.32 30.65 -47.47
N SER A 77 39.47 30.04 -47.80
CA SER A 77 40.78 30.70 -47.62
C SER A 77 41.11 31.80 -48.65
N ASP A 78 40.34 31.90 -49.74
CA ASP A 78 40.66 32.78 -50.87
C ASP A 78 39.85 34.11 -50.89
N ASP A 79 38.81 34.25 -50.06
CA ASP A 79 37.87 35.39 -50.12
C ASP A 79 38.27 36.58 -49.23
N ASP A 80 38.99 36.33 -48.13
CA ASP A 80 39.44 37.37 -47.20
C ASP A 80 40.46 38.35 -47.80
N THR A 81 41.10 38.00 -48.92
CA THR A 81 42.11 38.86 -49.57
C THR A 81 41.49 39.94 -50.48
N GLN A 82 40.22 39.81 -50.86
CA GLN A 82 39.55 40.76 -51.77
C GLN A 82 38.84 41.91 -51.02
N ALA A 83 38.30 41.65 -49.82
CA ALA A 83 37.63 42.65 -49.01
C ALA A 83 38.57 43.78 -48.54
N LEU A 84 39.83 43.46 -48.23
CA LEU A 84 40.84 44.43 -47.81
C LEU A 84 41.25 45.42 -48.92
N LYS A 85 41.27 44.99 -50.20
CA LYS A 85 41.61 45.86 -51.33
C LYS A 85 40.52 46.87 -51.69
N GLN A 86 39.27 46.59 -51.38
CA GLN A 86 38.15 47.51 -51.64
C GLN A 86 38.06 48.64 -50.60
N LEU A 87 38.60 48.41 -49.39
CA LEU A 87 38.64 49.43 -48.33
C LEU A 87 39.75 50.46 -48.59
N GLU A 88 40.93 50.05 -49.08
CA GLU A 88 42.02 50.98 -49.42
C GLU A 88 41.69 51.94 -50.57
N SER A 89 40.87 51.52 -51.55
CA SER A 89 40.51 52.37 -52.69
C SER A 89 39.50 53.48 -52.34
N SER A 90 38.76 53.33 -51.24
CA SER A 90 37.77 54.31 -50.79
C SER A 90 38.38 55.56 -50.14
N PHE A 91 39.58 55.48 -49.59
CA PHE A 91 40.22 56.59 -48.86
C PHE A 91 41.01 57.57 -49.74
N ILE A 92 41.26 57.24 -51.01
CA ILE A 92 42.18 58.00 -51.88
C ILE A 92 41.45 58.98 -52.83
N ALA A 93 40.12 58.93 -52.94
CA ALA A 93 39.39 59.56 -54.04
C ALA A 93 38.72 60.94 -53.78
N GLU A 94 38.83 61.55 -52.59
CA GLU A 94 38.16 62.83 -52.30
C GLU A 94 39.15 63.95 -51.94
N ASN A 95 39.80 64.52 -52.95
CA ASN A 95 40.46 65.82 -52.86
C ASN A 95 40.57 66.46 -54.25
N ASN A 96 39.45 67.00 -54.76
CA ASN A 96 39.40 68.09 -55.75
C ASN A 96 37.95 68.28 -56.26
N ASP A 97 37.18 69.20 -55.67
CA ASP A 97 36.37 70.17 -56.46
C ASP A 97 35.86 71.31 -55.57
N PHE A 98 36.64 72.39 -55.48
CA PHE A 98 36.28 73.64 -54.79
C PHE A 98 35.79 74.63 -55.86
N GLY A 99 34.50 74.58 -56.21
CA GLY A 99 34.01 75.48 -57.27
C GLY A 99 32.59 75.27 -57.77
N LYS A 100 31.57 75.37 -56.89
CA LYS A 100 30.22 75.74 -57.32
C LYS A 100 29.40 76.33 -56.17
N MET A 101 29.06 77.61 -56.30
CA MET A 101 28.10 78.31 -55.45
C MET A 101 26.74 77.58 -55.40
N PRO A 102 26.10 77.45 -54.23
CA PRO A 102 24.68 77.14 -54.15
C PRO A 102 23.84 78.40 -54.39
N PRO A 103 22.60 78.24 -54.89
CA PRO A 103 21.70 79.37 -55.15
C PRO A 103 21.13 79.95 -53.85
N LYS A 104 20.86 81.26 -53.90
CA LYS A 104 20.16 82.06 -52.88
C LYS A 104 18.99 81.31 -52.23
N GLY A 105 19.01 81.22 -50.90
CA GLY A 105 17.79 81.03 -50.10
C GLY A 105 17.86 79.95 -49.00
N ALA A 106 18.89 79.94 -48.16
CA ALA A 106 18.82 79.31 -46.84
C ALA A 106 19.94 79.91 -45.98
N ASP A 107 19.64 81.01 -45.30
CA ASP A 107 20.55 81.54 -44.27
C ASP A 107 20.66 80.49 -43.16
N LEU A 108 21.86 80.21 -42.62
CA LEU A 108 22.10 79.23 -41.55
C LEU A 108 21.23 79.49 -40.30
N PHE A 109 20.66 80.69 -40.17
CA PHE A 109 19.76 81.08 -39.09
C PHE A 109 18.27 80.86 -39.41
N SER A 110 17.89 80.61 -40.66
CA SER A 110 16.50 80.31 -41.06
C SER A 110 16.08 78.90 -40.65
N GLU A 111 17.02 77.95 -40.67
CA GLU A 111 16.82 76.57 -40.21
C GLU A 111 16.74 76.49 -38.67
N ILE A 112 17.40 77.43 -37.98
CA ILE A 112 17.39 77.55 -36.51
C ILE A 112 16.08 78.19 -36.00
N HIS A 113 15.39 79.02 -36.81
CA HIS A 113 14.21 79.77 -36.37
C HIS A 113 12.88 79.37 -37.03
N GLY A 114 12.88 78.56 -38.10
CA GLY A 114 11.68 78.32 -38.92
C GLY A 114 10.72 77.22 -38.48
N ASP A 115 11.17 76.22 -37.73
CA ASP A 115 10.30 75.12 -37.25
C ASP A 115 10.89 74.41 -36.01
N MET A 116 11.80 75.07 -35.30
CA MET A 116 12.44 74.44 -34.14
C MET A 116 11.44 74.18 -33.02
N HIS A 117 10.45 75.06 -32.85
CA HIS A 117 9.40 74.89 -31.85
C HIS A 117 8.41 73.76 -32.22
N GLY A 118 8.05 73.62 -33.50
CA GLY A 118 7.22 72.50 -33.98
C GLY A 118 7.95 71.17 -33.86
N ARG A 119 9.24 71.14 -34.23
CA ARG A 119 10.08 69.96 -34.10
C ARG A 119 10.40 69.58 -32.65
N ILE A 120 10.55 70.56 -31.76
CA ILE A 120 10.62 70.32 -30.31
C ILE A 120 9.30 69.72 -29.82
N ALA A 121 8.15 70.30 -30.16
CA ALA A 121 6.86 69.78 -29.73
C ALA A 121 6.59 68.36 -30.26
N GLU A 122 7.00 68.05 -31.50
CA GLU A 122 6.95 66.69 -32.04
C GLU A 122 7.91 65.73 -31.33
N LEU A 123 9.11 66.18 -30.98
CA LEU A 123 10.07 65.37 -30.22
C LEU A 123 9.60 65.13 -28.79
N GLU A 124 9.00 66.13 -28.15
CA GLU A 124 8.36 66.01 -26.83
C GLU A 124 7.20 65.01 -26.89
N ALA A 125 6.31 65.13 -27.89
CA ALA A 125 5.22 64.18 -28.08
C ALA A 125 5.70 62.75 -28.36
N LYS A 126 6.75 62.58 -29.17
CA LYS A 126 7.39 61.27 -29.40
C LYS A 126 8.06 60.74 -28.13
N ASN A 127 8.67 61.60 -27.33
CA ASN A 127 9.29 61.23 -26.07
C ASN A 127 8.25 60.77 -25.05
N ASP A 128 7.12 61.49 -24.95
CA ASP A 128 5.98 61.09 -24.10
C ASP A 128 5.40 59.75 -24.57
N GLN A 129 5.27 59.55 -25.88
CA GLN A 129 4.78 58.31 -26.46
C GLN A 129 5.75 57.13 -26.22
N LEU A 130 7.07 57.37 -26.33
CA LEU A 130 8.10 56.40 -26.00
C LEU A 130 8.11 56.07 -24.50
N ALA A 131 7.94 57.08 -23.63
CA ALA A 131 7.86 56.88 -22.18
C ALA A 131 6.65 56.02 -21.78
N LEU A 132 5.50 56.24 -22.44
CA LEU A 132 4.31 55.40 -22.30
C LEU A 132 4.59 53.96 -22.76
N SER A 133 5.17 53.78 -23.95
CA SER A 133 5.51 52.46 -24.48
C SER A 133 6.52 51.71 -23.62
N LEU A 134 7.48 52.41 -23.01
CA LEU A 134 8.48 51.83 -22.13
C LEU A 134 7.82 51.34 -20.83
N LYS A 135 6.92 52.14 -20.27
CA LYS A 135 6.14 51.76 -19.08
C LYS A 135 5.24 50.55 -19.32
N ASP A 136 4.62 50.44 -20.49
CA ASP A 136 3.82 49.27 -20.86
C ASP A 136 4.70 48.02 -21.03
N ALA A 137 5.87 48.16 -21.68
CA ALA A 137 6.84 47.07 -21.80
C ALA A 137 7.37 46.59 -20.43
N GLU A 138 7.69 47.52 -19.52
CA GLU A 138 8.09 47.18 -18.14
C GLU A 138 6.99 46.42 -17.40
N ARG A 139 5.72 46.82 -17.59
CA ARG A 139 4.57 46.12 -17.02
C ARG A 139 4.48 44.68 -17.55
N ASP A 140 4.63 44.49 -18.85
CA ASP A 140 4.53 43.17 -19.46
C ASP A 140 5.69 42.25 -19.03
N ILE A 141 6.91 42.78 -18.91
CA ILE A 141 8.07 42.06 -18.36
C ILE A 141 7.80 41.63 -16.91
N SER A 142 7.15 42.49 -16.11
CA SER A 142 6.82 42.17 -14.71
C SER A 142 5.91 40.94 -14.54
N PHE A 143 5.08 40.62 -15.56
CA PHE A 143 4.24 39.41 -15.55
C PHE A 143 5.02 38.14 -15.94
N VAL A 144 6.07 38.28 -16.77
CA VAL A 144 6.87 37.15 -17.27
C VAL A 144 7.92 36.70 -16.24
N VAL A 145 8.56 37.64 -15.54
CA VAL A 145 9.62 37.36 -14.55
C VAL A 145 9.24 36.30 -13.49
N PRO A 146 8.04 36.34 -12.86
CA PRO A 146 7.63 35.30 -11.91
C PRO A 146 7.53 33.89 -12.53
N VAL A 147 7.14 33.81 -13.81
CA VAL A 147 7.04 32.54 -14.54
C VAL A 147 8.43 31.97 -14.80
N LEU A 148 9.37 32.80 -15.27
CA LEU A 148 10.76 32.40 -15.49
C LEU A 148 11.46 31.96 -14.18
N LYS A 149 11.16 32.63 -13.06
CA LYS A 149 11.64 32.21 -11.73
C LYS A 149 11.07 30.86 -11.30
N LYS A 150 9.75 30.66 -11.45
CA LYS A 150 9.10 29.37 -11.10
C LYS A 150 9.60 28.21 -11.97
N LEU A 151 9.91 28.50 -13.22
CA LEU A 151 10.52 27.53 -14.14
C LEU A 151 12.03 27.39 -13.91
N GLU A 152 12.64 28.07 -12.93
CA GLU A 152 14.08 28.03 -12.62
C GLU A 152 14.98 28.27 -13.85
N VAL A 153 14.55 29.13 -14.77
CA VAL A 153 15.31 29.47 -15.98
C VAL A 153 16.10 30.75 -15.78
N MET A 154 15.70 31.58 -14.82
CA MET A 154 16.25 32.92 -14.60
C MET A 154 17.30 32.94 -13.47
N SER A 155 18.52 33.41 -13.79
CA SER A 155 19.65 33.47 -12.85
C SER A 155 20.00 34.89 -12.36
N THR A 156 19.51 35.93 -13.04
CA THR A 156 19.80 37.35 -12.72
C THR A 156 18.55 38.23 -12.78
N PRO A 157 18.43 39.27 -11.93
CA PRO A 157 17.26 40.16 -11.87
C PRO A 157 17.29 41.31 -12.89
N GLU A 158 18.47 41.67 -13.43
CA GLU A 158 18.62 42.63 -14.52
C GLU A 158 18.76 41.86 -15.83
N LEU A 159 17.93 42.21 -16.81
CA LEU A 159 17.84 41.52 -18.09
C LEU A 159 17.79 42.53 -19.23
N ASP A 160 18.67 42.35 -20.22
CA ASP A 160 18.51 43.03 -21.51
C ASP A 160 17.46 42.31 -22.38
N HIS A 161 17.04 42.95 -23.48
CA HIS A 161 16.01 42.40 -24.37
C HIS A 161 16.41 41.06 -25.01
N SER A 162 17.70 40.86 -25.29
CA SER A 162 18.21 39.62 -25.88
C SER A 162 18.20 38.47 -24.88
N GLN A 163 18.59 38.74 -23.63
CA GLN A 163 18.58 37.80 -22.53
C GLN A 163 17.15 37.40 -22.17
N LEU A 164 16.22 38.35 -22.11
CA LEU A 164 14.81 38.03 -21.85
C LEU A 164 14.21 37.13 -22.93
N LYS A 165 14.51 37.40 -24.21
CA LYS A 165 14.06 36.57 -25.32
C LYS A 165 14.58 35.14 -25.19
N GLN A 166 15.88 34.98 -24.92
CA GLN A 166 16.49 33.67 -24.73
C GLN A 166 15.88 32.92 -23.54
N LEU A 167 15.63 33.60 -22.42
CA LEU A 167 14.97 33.00 -21.26
C LEU A 167 13.54 32.57 -21.55
N CYS A 168 12.80 33.30 -22.38
CA CYS A 168 11.47 32.90 -22.83
C CYS A 168 11.52 31.65 -23.72
N ASP A 169 12.50 31.56 -24.62
CA ASP A 169 12.70 30.37 -25.46
C ASP A 169 13.12 29.15 -24.62
N ASP A 170 13.99 29.34 -23.62
CA ASP A 170 14.38 28.31 -22.67
C ASP A 170 13.19 27.87 -21.79
N ALA A 171 12.34 28.82 -21.38
CA ALA A 171 11.11 28.53 -20.63
C ALA A 171 10.10 27.72 -21.45
N LEU A 172 9.90 28.06 -22.73
CA LEU A 172 9.07 27.28 -23.64
C LEU A 172 9.62 25.87 -23.82
N THR A 173 10.93 25.74 -24.02
CA THR A 173 11.60 24.43 -24.12
C THR A 173 11.41 23.60 -22.84
N LYS A 174 11.52 24.22 -21.66
CA LYS A 174 11.30 23.54 -20.37
C LYS A 174 9.84 23.15 -20.15
N ILE A 175 8.89 23.98 -20.58
CA ILE A 175 7.46 23.65 -20.58
C ILE A 175 7.18 22.47 -21.51
N GLU A 176 7.73 22.46 -22.72
CA GLU A 176 7.60 21.34 -23.67
C GLU A 176 8.19 20.05 -23.08
N GLN A 177 9.37 20.11 -22.47
CA GLN A 177 9.97 18.97 -21.78
C GLN A 177 9.12 18.46 -20.62
N LEU A 178 8.56 19.36 -19.79
CA LEU A 178 7.64 18.99 -18.71
C LEU A 178 6.34 18.38 -19.25
N THR A 179 5.86 18.86 -20.39
CA THR A 179 4.64 18.35 -21.05
C THR A 179 4.89 16.99 -21.70
N GLU A 180 6.04 16.79 -22.34
CA GLU A 180 6.46 15.49 -22.88
C GLU A 180 6.79 14.46 -21.80
N SER A 181 7.37 14.88 -20.69
CA SER A 181 7.57 13.99 -19.53
C SER A 181 6.23 13.63 -18.89
N THR A 182 5.25 14.55 -18.90
CA THR A 182 3.86 14.26 -18.48
C THR A 182 3.13 13.33 -19.47
N SER A 183 3.35 13.43 -20.78
CA SER A 183 2.75 12.50 -21.75
C SER A 183 3.39 11.10 -21.71
N LYS A 184 4.68 11.00 -21.33
CA LYS A 184 5.34 9.73 -20.97
C LYS A 184 4.80 9.10 -19.67
N VAL A 185 4.06 9.84 -18.83
CA VAL A 185 3.30 9.27 -17.70
C VAL A 185 2.18 8.34 -18.16
N GLY A 186 1.81 8.29 -19.45
CA GLY A 186 0.93 7.21 -19.97
C GLY A 186 1.52 5.80 -19.78
N LEU A 187 2.85 5.66 -19.70
CA LEU A 187 3.53 4.41 -19.31
C LEU A 187 3.62 4.25 -17.78
N GLY A 188 3.77 5.36 -17.05
CA GLY A 188 3.72 5.40 -15.58
C GLY A 188 2.33 5.08 -15.02
N GLY A 189 1.25 5.39 -15.73
CA GLY A 189 -0.13 5.07 -15.38
C GLY A 189 -0.35 3.57 -15.32
N LYS A 190 0.13 2.82 -16.32
CA LYS A 190 0.09 1.34 -16.29
C LYS A 190 0.92 0.78 -15.13
N GLN A 191 2.10 1.34 -14.87
CA GLN A 191 2.94 0.91 -13.75
C GLN A 191 2.28 1.21 -12.39
N LEU A 192 1.60 2.36 -12.28
CA LEU A 192 0.87 2.80 -11.10
C LEU A 192 -0.41 2.02 -10.88
N ASP A 193 -1.11 1.63 -11.95
CA ASP A 193 -2.27 0.74 -11.91
C ASP A 193 -1.87 -0.66 -11.44
N ILE A 194 -0.73 -1.18 -11.93
CA ILE A 194 -0.15 -2.44 -11.43
C ILE A 194 0.20 -2.30 -9.95
N LEU A 195 0.87 -1.21 -9.56
CA LEU A 195 1.26 -0.97 -8.16
C LEU A 195 0.03 -0.86 -7.24
N LYS A 196 -1.06 -0.25 -7.70
CA LYS A 196 -2.33 -0.20 -6.99
C LYS A 196 -2.99 -1.58 -6.87
N ALA A 197 -2.94 -2.39 -7.92
CA ALA A 197 -3.44 -3.76 -7.88
C ALA A 197 -2.63 -4.65 -6.93
N ASP A 198 -1.30 -4.51 -6.94
CA ASP A 198 -0.40 -5.19 -6.02
C ASP A 198 -0.64 -4.74 -4.57
N LEU A 199 -0.81 -3.43 -4.34
CA LEU A 199 -1.14 -2.86 -3.04
C LEU A 199 -2.48 -3.39 -2.53
N ARG A 200 -3.51 -3.43 -3.37
CA ARG A 200 -4.81 -4.03 -3.01
C ARG A 200 -4.63 -5.51 -2.63
N THR A 201 -3.90 -6.28 -3.42
CA THR A 201 -3.63 -7.69 -3.13
C THR A 201 -2.90 -7.86 -1.79
N ALA A 202 -1.91 -7.02 -1.51
CA ALA A 202 -1.17 -7.03 -0.26
C ALA A 202 -2.06 -6.66 0.94
N VAL A 203 -2.89 -5.63 0.83
CA VAL A 203 -3.84 -5.22 1.87
C VAL A 203 -4.85 -6.33 2.16
N LEU A 204 -5.41 -6.97 1.13
CA LEU A 204 -6.34 -8.10 1.30
C LEU A 204 -5.67 -9.30 1.95
N ALA A 205 -4.46 -9.66 1.52
CA ALA A 205 -3.71 -10.77 2.12
C ALA A 205 -3.36 -10.48 3.59
N ALA A 206 -2.92 -9.26 3.91
CA ALA A 206 -2.63 -8.83 5.26
C ALA A 206 -3.89 -8.83 6.14
N GLY A 207 -5.01 -8.33 5.63
CA GLY A 207 -6.31 -8.35 6.31
C GLY A 207 -6.79 -9.77 6.58
N ALA A 208 -6.76 -10.63 5.57
CA ALA A 208 -7.14 -12.03 5.70
C ALA A 208 -6.29 -12.76 6.74
N ASN A 209 -4.97 -12.52 6.77
CA ASN A 209 -4.09 -13.10 7.77
C ASN A 209 -4.36 -12.54 9.18
N ASN A 210 -4.57 -11.24 9.32
CA ASN A 210 -4.94 -10.63 10.59
C ASN A 210 -6.24 -11.24 11.14
N ALA A 211 -7.29 -11.29 10.32
CA ALA A 211 -8.56 -11.87 10.69
C ALA A 211 -8.45 -13.37 11.04
N LYS A 212 -7.64 -14.16 10.32
CA LYS A 212 -7.36 -15.56 10.66
C LYS A 212 -6.66 -15.72 12.00
N VAL A 213 -5.63 -14.90 12.27
CA VAL A 213 -4.91 -14.92 13.56
C VAL A 213 -5.85 -14.54 14.69
N ALA A 214 -6.65 -13.50 14.50
CA ALA A 214 -7.59 -13.04 15.51
C ALA A 214 -8.71 -14.06 15.79
N ALA A 215 -9.21 -14.76 14.77
CA ALA A 215 -10.16 -15.86 14.95
C ALA A 215 -9.53 -17.08 15.65
N ALA A 216 -8.26 -17.40 15.34
CA ALA A 216 -7.53 -18.45 16.03
C ALA A 216 -7.31 -18.11 17.50
N GLN A 217 -7.01 -16.85 17.81
CA GLN A 217 -6.90 -16.35 19.18
C GLN A 217 -8.22 -16.51 19.94
N ASP A 218 -9.36 -16.18 19.33
CA ASP A 218 -10.67 -16.41 19.93
C ASP A 218 -10.89 -17.89 20.28
N LEU A 219 -10.58 -18.79 19.35
CA LEU A 219 -10.72 -20.23 19.56
C LEU A 219 -9.81 -20.74 20.69
N MET A 220 -8.57 -20.26 20.77
CA MET A 220 -7.66 -20.58 21.87
C MET A 220 -8.19 -20.07 23.22
N ILE A 221 -8.75 -18.87 23.26
CA ILE A 221 -9.40 -18.33 24.46
C ILE A 221 -10.62 -19.18 24.85
N ALA A 222 -11.41 -19.66 23.89
CA ALA A 222 -12.54 -20.55 24.16
C ALA A 222 -12.10 -21.88 24.81
N VAL A 223 -11.00 -22.47 24.32
CA VAL A 223 -10.40 -23.68 24.89
C VAL A 223 -9.87 -23.41 26.30
N ALA A 224 -9.22 -22.26 26.52
CA ALA A 224 -8.72 -21.88 27.84
C ALA A 224 -9.85 -21.64 28.86
N ASP A 225 -10.92 -20.95 28.47
CA ASP A 225 -12.14 -20.78 29.30
C ASP A 225 -12.77 -22.13 29.64
N PHE A 226 -12.80 -23.06 28.68
CA PHE A 226 -13.28 -24.42 28.92
C PHE A 226 -12.44 -25.15 29.97
N LEU A 227 -11.11 -25.10 29.85
CA LEU A 227 -10.20 -25.75 30.80
C LEU A 227 -10.34 -25.14 32.20
N TYR A 228 -10.47 -23.81 32.29
CA TYR A 228 -10.68 -23.15 33.57
C TYR A 228 -11.99 -23.56 34.23
N ARG A 229 -13.09 -23.69 33.47
CA ARG A 229 -14.36 -24.20 34.01
C ARG A 229 -14.23 -25.63 34.52
N LEU A 230 -13.53 -26.48 33.78
CA LEU A 230 -13.28 -27.86 34.19
C LEU A 230 -12.46 -27.90 35.49
N TYR A 231 -11.42 -27.08 35.58
CA TYR A 231 -10.64 -26.87 36.80
C TYR A 231 -11.53 -26.43 37.96
N HIS A 232 -12.33 -25.38 37.78
CA HIS A 232 -13.17 -24.83 38.85
C HIS A 232 -14.22 -25.83 39.32
N GLN A 233 -14.78 -26.63 38.40
CA GLN A 233 -15.69 -27.73 38.73
C GLN A 233 -15.00 -28.80 39.57
N LEU A 234 -13.76 -29.19 39.23
CA LEU A 234 -12.97 -30.15 40.01
C LEU A 234 -12.66 -29.64 41.41
N VAL A 235 -12.23 -28.38 41.53
CA VAL A 235 -11.92 -27.74 42.81
C VAL A 235 -13.16 -27.67 43.71
N SER A 236 -14.29 -27.20 43.16
CA SER A 236 -15.54 -27.06 43.90
C SER A 236 -16.14 -28.41 44.33
N THR A 237 -16.16 -29.40 43.44
CA THR A 237 -16.78 -30.71 43.71
C THR A 237 -16.00 -31.52 44.76
N HIS A 238 -14.68 -31.36 44.82
CA HIS A 238 -13.81 -32.12 45.73
C HIS A 238 -13.28 -31.32 46.91
N GLY A 239 -13.70 -30.07 47.09
CA GLY A 239 -13.19 -29.20 48.15
C GLY A 239 -11.67 -29.03 48.11
N LEU A 240 -11.07 -29.08 46.92
CA LEU A 240 -9.64 -28.87 46.76
C LEU A 240 -9.30 -27.39 47.01
N GLU A 241 -8.07 -27.10 47.39
CA GLU A 241 -7.62 -25.71 47.47
C GLU A 241 -7.53 -25.11 46.07
N ALA A 242 -8.13 -23.93 45.89
CA ALA A 242 -8.03 -23.17 44.66
C ALA A 242 -6.62 -22.56 44.53
N ASP A 243 -6.03 -22.70 43.34
CA ASP A 243 -4.77 -22.11 42.96
C ASP A 243 -5.02 -20.65 42.57
N LYS A 244 -4.40 -19.73 43.30
CA LYS A 244 -4.49 -18.28 43.05
C LYS A 244 -4.02 -17.91 41.65
N ASN A 245 -3.08 -18.67 41.08
CA ASN A 245 -2.59 -18.42 39.72
C ASN A 245 -3.68 -18.67 38.67
N ALA A 246 -4.62 -19.58 38.91
CA ALA A 246 -5.69 -19.89 37.95
C ALA A 246 -6.61 -18.67 37.73
N ALA A 247 -6.93 -17.94 38.80
CA ALA A 247 -7.72 -16.70 38.72
C ALA A 247 -6.96 -15.57 37.98
N GLU A 248 -5.65 -15.44 38.21
CA GLU A 248 -4.82 -14.44 37.52
C GLU A 248 -4.70 -14.75 36.02
N VAL A 249 -4.53 -16.02 35.65
CA VAL A 249 -4.52 -16.47 34.25
C VAL A 249 -5.85 -16.15 33.57
N MET A 250 -6.98 -16.34 34.25
CA MET A 250 -8.29 -15.96 33.71
C MET A 250 -8.46 -14.45 33.53
N LYS A 251 -7.93 -13.64 34.45
CA LYS A 251 -7.94 -12.18 34.29
C LYS A 251 -7.17 -11.78 33.01
N LYS A 252 -6.02 -12.40 32.75
CA LYS A 252 -5.25 -12.18 31.51
C LYS A 252 -6.01 -12.65 30.27
N LEU A 253 -6.68 -13.81 30.32
CA LEU A 253 -7.49 -14.32 29.21
C LEU A 253 -8.66 -13.39 28.85
N ARG A 254 -9.33 -12.80 29.85
CA ARG A 254 -10.37 -11.79 29.63
C ARG A 254 -9.82 -10.52 28.97
N GLN A 255 -8.65 -10.06 29.41
CA GLN A 255 -7.97 -8.94 28.77
C GLN A 255 -7.64 -9.25 27.29
N PHE A 256 -7.08 -10.42 26.99
CA PHE A 256 -6.81 -10.83 25.62
C PHE A 256 -8.08 -10.94 24.76
N ALA A 257 -9.21 -11.36 25.33
CA ALA A 257 -10.48 -11.39 24.63
C ALA A 257 -10.98 -9.97 24.33
N LYS A 258 -10.83 -9.04 25.28
CA LYS A 258 -11.19 -7.63 25.13
C LYS A 258 -10.35 -6.95 24.07
N ASP A 259 -9.03 -7.15 24.10
CA ASP A 259 -8.10 -6.58 23.11
C ASP A 259 -8.36 -7.13 21.70
N ASN A 260 -8.80 -8.38 21.60
CA ASN A 260 -9.12 -9.04 20.34
C ASN A 260 -10.53 -8.71 19.82
N ALA A 261 -11.39 -8.10 20.64
CA ALA A 261 -12.74 -7.73 20.27
C ALA A 261 -12.72 -6.54 19.30
N GLU A 262 -13.31 -6.71 18.12
CA GLU A 262 -13.39 -5.65 17.09
C GLU A 262 -14.56 -4.67 17.32
N SER A 263 -15.43 -4.96 18.30
CA SER A 263 -16.63 -4.15 18.63
C SER A 263 -16.66 -3.80 20.11
N GLU A 264 -16.94 -2.53 20.42
CA GLU A 264 -17.12 -2.03 21.78
C GLU A 264 -18.28 -2.74 22.51
N GLU A 265 -19.32 -3.20 21.80
CA GLU A 265 -20.44 -3.93 22.42
C GLU A 265 -19.98 -5.27 23.02
N ILE A 266 -19.07 -5.99 22.35
CA ILE A 266 -18.52 -7.26 22.84
C ILE A 266 -17.56 -7.00 24.01
N ALA A 267 -16.84 -5.88 23.99
CA ALA A 267 -15.94 -5.46 25.06
C ALA A 267 -16.67 -4.97 26.33
N GLN A 268 -17.82 -4.33 26.20
CA GLN A 268 -18.59 -3.75 27.32
C GLN A 268 -19.42 -4.79 28.10
N LEU A 269 -19.80 -5.91 27.48
CA LEU A 269 -20.57 -6.98 28.14
C LEU A 269 -19.78 -7.71 29.24
N ASP A 270 -18.43 -7.64 29.24
CA ASP A 270 -17.57 -8.27 30.26
C ASP A 270 -17.31 -7.34 31.47
N GLU A 271 -17.51 -6.01 31.34
CA GLU A 271 -17.29 -5.05 32.43
C GLU A 271 -18.39 -5.09 33.52
N GLY A 272 -19.55 -5.68 33.23
CA GLY A 272 -20.69 -5.73 34.14
C GLY A 272 -20.56 -6.71 35.33
N VAL A 273 -19.44 -7.44 35.47
CA VAL A 273 -19.33 -8.57 36.41
C VAL A 273 -18.13 -8.50 37.35
N GLU A 274 -17.48 -7.33 37.48
CA GLU A 274 -16.51 -7.05 38.57
C GLU A 274 -17.19 -6.85 39.95
N SER A 275 -18.50 -7.05 40.04
CA SER A 275 -19.19 -7.13 41.33
C SER A 275 -19.08 -8.56 41.87
N GLY A 276 -18.33 -8.71 42.96
CA GLY A 276 -18.08 -9.96 43.68
C GLY A 276 -19.31 -10.57 44.36
N THR A 277 -20.44 -10.62 43.66
CA THR A 277 -21.56 -11.48 44.02
C THR A 277 -21.47 -12.72 43.16
N GLU A 278 -20.87 -13.76 43.74
CA GLU A 278 -21.04 -15.13 43.27
C GLU A 278 -22.54 -15.37 43.08
N THR A 279 -22.98 -15.43 41.82
CA THR A 279 -24.35 -15.86 41.54
C THR A 279 -24.47 -17.32 42.00
N GLU A 280 -25.58 -17.65 42.64
CA GLU A 280 -25.93 -18.90 43.37
C GLU A 280 -25.71 -20.24 42.61
N SER A 281 -25.09 -20.21 41.43
CA SER A 281 -24.79 -21.38 40.59
C SER A 281 -23.30 -21.62 40.34
N GLY A 282 -22.39 -20.80 40.89
CA GLY A 282 -20.92 -21.01 40.80
C GLY A 282 -20.34 -21.03 39.38
N ARG A 283 -21.12 -20.59 38.36
CA ARG A 283 -20.70 -20.60 36.96
C ARG A 283 -20.20 -19.22 36.58
N SER A 284 -18.87 -19.10 36.42
CA SER A 284 -18.27 -17.92 35.79
C SER A 284 -18.90 -17.67 34.41
N PRO A 285 -19.25 -16.41 34.06
CA PRO A 285 -19.79 -16.06 32.76
C PRO A 285 -18.83 -16.45 31.63
N ARG A 286 -19.39 -16.84 30.48
CA ARG A 286 -18.62 -17.24 29.28
C ARG A 286 -18.02 -16.04 28.59
N ILE A 287 -16.75 -16.18 28.21
CA ILE A 287 -16.08 -15.18 27.38
C ILE A 287 -16.80 -15.11 26.03
N MET A 288 -17.29 -13.93 25.68
CA MET A 288 -17.92 -13.64 24.40
C MET A 288 -16.82 -13.43 23.36
N LEU A 289 -16.93 -14.07 22.20
CA LEU A 289 -15.88 -14.10 21.17
C LEU A 289 -16.45 -13.78 19.79
N ASN A 290 -15.64 -13.14 18.94
CA ASN A 290 -16.06 -12.80 17.58
C ASN A 290 -15.72 -13.90 16.57
N LEU A 291 -16.67 -14.81 16.37
CA LEU A 291 -16.51 -15.92 15.42
C LEU A 291 -16.79 -15.55 13.96
N GLN A 292 -17.25 -14.33 13.67
CA GLN A 292 -17.59 -13.86 12.32
C GLN A 292 -16.77 -12.64 11.94
N ARG A 293 -15.48 -12.86 11.65
CA ARG A 293 -14.55 -11.79 11.30
C ARG A 293 -14.61 -11.42 9.83
N HIS A 294 -14.55 -10.13 9.56
CA HIS A 294 -14.37 -9.59 8.22
C HIS A 294 -12.88 -9.65 7.85
N VAL A 295 -12.57 -9.84 6.57
CA VAL A 295 -11.18 -9.81 6.06
C VAL A 295 -10.54 -8.46 6.38
N ILE A 296 -11.29 -7.36 6.19
CA ILE A 296 -10.86 -6.01 6.56
C ILE A 296 -11.69 -5.56 7.77
N SER A 297 -11.15 -5.76 8.98
CA SER A 297 -11.80 -5.27 10.20
C SER A 297 -11.55 -3.77 10.40
N SER A 298 -12.39 -3.10 11.20
CA SER A 298 -12.23 -1.66 11.48
C SER A 298 -10.90 -1.36 12.15
N ASN A 299 -10.44 -2.24 13.06
CA ASN A 299 -9.18 -2.08 13.77
C ASN A 299 -7.99 -2.27 12.83
N PHE A 300 -8.07 -3.26 11.92
CA PHE A 300 -7.07 -3.46 10.89
C PHE A 300 -6.99 -2.25 9.95
N ALA A 301 -8.13 -1.75 9.46
CA ALA A 301 -8.19 -0.59 8.58
C ALA A 301 -7.59 0.67 9.24
N LYS A 302 -7.89 0.92 10.52
CA LYS A 302 -7.28 2.02 11.30
C LYS A 302 -5.76 1.89 11.37
N ALA A 303 -5.26 0.73 11.80
CA ALA A 303 -3.82 0.49 11.92
C ALA A 303 -3.10 0.57 10.56
N MET A 304 -3.74 0.10 9.48
CA MET A 304 -3.17 0.17 8.15
C MET A 304 -3.16 1.59 7.58
N ASN A 305 -4.20 2.37 7.85
CA ASN A 305 -4.28 3.79 7.47
C ASN A 305 -3.17 4.63 8.13
N GLU A 306 -2.75 4.29 9.35
CA GLU A 306 -1.60 4.93 9.99
C GLU A 306 -0.27 4.62 9.28
N GLN A 307 -0.17 3.47 8.59
CA GLN A 307 1.03 3.06 7.86
C GLN A 307 1.08 3.54 6.40
N LEU A 308 -0.08 3.79 5.78
CA LEU A 308 -0.16 4.09 4.34
C LEU A 308 0.23 5.53 3.96
N GLY A 309 0.50 6.42 4.94
CA GLY A 309 1.18 7.70 4.71
C GLY A 309 0.49 8.71 3.77
N GLY A 310 -0.72 8.42 3.29
CA GLY A 310 -1.47 9.27 2.35
C GLY A 310 -2.70 8.59 1.74
N ASP A 311 -2.60 7.31 1.39
CA ASP A 311 -3.74 6.52 0.88
C ASP A 311 -4.55 5.92 2.02
N ARG A 312 -5.87 5.78 1.84
CA ARG A 312 -6.73 5.08 2.79
C ARG A 312 -7.06 3.68 2.27
N VAL A 313 -7.20 2.71 3.16
CA VAL A 313 -7.64 1.35 2.83
C VAL A 313 -8.92 1.40 2.00
N GLU A 314 -9.86 2.28 2.37
CA GLU A 314 -11.13 2.48 1.68
C GLU A 314 -10.99 2.93 0.22
N ASP A 315 -9.86 3.55 -0.15
CA ASP A 315 -9.56 3.97 -1.52
C ASP A 315 -8.85 2.86 -2.34
N ILE A 316 -8.32 1.85 -1.66
CA ILE A 316 -7.55 0.74 -2.23
C ILE A 316 -8.44 -0.49 -2.46
N VAL A 317 -9.36 -0.77 -1.53
CA VAL A 317 -10.23 -1.95 -1.57
C VAL A 317 -11.64 -1.59 -2.07
N THR A 318 -12.35 -2.58 -2.59
CA THR A 318 -13.74 -2.40 -3.03
C THR A 318 -14.73 -2.66 -1.90
N GLU A 319 -15.97 -2.21 -2.06
CA GLU A 319 -17.04 -2.48 -1.09
C GLU A 319 -17.29 -4.00 -0.90
N SER A 320 -17.08 -4.80 -1.96
CA SER A 320 -17.16 -6.27 -1.86
C SER A 320 -16.09 -6.83 -0.93
N ASP A 321 -14.86 -6.30 -1.01
CA ASP A 321 -13.75 -6.74 -0.18
C ASP A 321 -14.00 -6.44 1.32
N LEU A 322 -14.61 -5.28 1.61
CA LEU A 322 -14.97 -4.89 2.98
C LEU A 322 -16.05 -5.80 3.60
N ARG A 323 -16.90 -6.40 2.76
CA ARG A 323 -17.95 -7.33 3.18
C ARG A 323 -17.46 -8.77 3.26
N GLU A 324 -16.28 -9.07 2.71
CA GLU A 324 -15.71 -10.41 2.71
C GLU A 324 -15.42 -10.88 4.14
N ARG A 325 -15.69 -12.17 4.40
CA ARG A 325 -15.49 -12.81 5.70
C ARG A 325 -14.56 -13.97 5.56
N ILE A 326 -13.82 -14.25 6.63
CA ILE A 326 -12.94 -15.42 6.66
C ILE A 326 -13.78 -16.70 6.57
N VAL A 327 -13.34 -17.63 5.71
CA VAL A 327 -13.88 -18.99 5.64
C VAL A 327 -12.94 -19.89 6.45
N PRO A 328 -13.42 -20.51 7.55
CA PRO A 328 -12.55 -21.33 8.41
C PRO A 328 -12.01 -22.60 7.75
N ALA A 329 -12.68 -23.13 6.72
CA ALA A 329 -12.44 -24.49 6.22
C ALA A 329 -11.03 -24.75 5.63
N ASP A 330 -10.35 -23.71 5.11
CA ASP A 330 -9.16 -23.92 4.28
C ASP A 330 -7.82 -23.65 4.98
N SER A 331 -7.81 -23.26 6.26
CA SER A 331 -6.57 -22.97 6.98
C SER A 331 -6.21 -24.04 8.00
N ASP A 332 -4.94 -24.45 8.03
CA ASP A 332 -4.43 -25.41 9.00
C ASP A 332 -4.64 -24.96 10.45
N ILE A 333 -4.70 -23.65 10.70
CA ILE A 333 -4.97 -23.12 12.05
C ILE A 333 -6.37 -23.50 12.55
N PHE A 334 -7.37 -23.54 11.67
CA PHE A 334 -8.72 -23.95 12.01
C PHE A 334 -8.82 -25.47 12.14
N LYS A 335 -8.11 -26.24 11.30
CA LYS A 335 -8.00 -27.70 11.48
C LYS A 335 -7.41 -28.08 12.84
N VAL A 336 -6.35 -27.38 13.27
CA VAL A 336 -5.75 -27.56 14.60
C VAL A 336 -6.74 -27.17 15.70
N SER A 337 -7.50 -26.09 15.52
CA SER A 337 -8.55 -25.69 16.47
C SER A 337 -9.67 -26.74 16.60
N ASP A 338 -10.09 -27.35 15.49
CA ASP A 338 -11.10 -28.42 15.51
C ASP A 338 -10.59 -29.64 16.29
N CYS A 339 -9.33 -30.03 16.05
CA CYS A 339 -8.66 -31.08 16.82
C CYS A 339 -8.60 -30.74 18.33
N LEU A 340 -8.26 -29.50 18.69
CA LEU A 340 -8.23 -29.04 20.09
C LEU A 340 -9.62 -29.05 20.73
N THR A 341 -10.65 -28.69 19.96
CA THR A 341 -12.05 -28.69 20.42
C THR A 341 -12.53 -30.11 20.68
N GLU A 342 -12.24 -31.05 19.77
CA GLU A 342 -12.56 -32.47 19.96
C GLU A 342 -11.77 -33.07 21.14
N LEU A 343 -10.48 -32.76 21.27
CA LEU A 343 -9.68 -33.19 22.40
C LEU A 343 -10.27 -32.67 23.72
N SER A 344 -10.70 -31.41 23.76
CA SER A 344 -11.35 -30.81 24.94
C SER A 344 -12.64 -31.56 25.31
N LYS A 345 -13.47 -31.93 24.32
CA LYS A 345 -14.68 -32.75 24.56
C LYS A 345 -14.34 -34.13 25.12
N ILE A 346 -13.31 -34.79 24.57
CA ILE A 346 -12.84 -36.10 25.04
C ILE A 346 -12.34 -36.01 26.48
N VAL A 347 -11.56 -34.98 26.81
CA VAL A 347 -11.05 -34.74 28.18
C VAL A 347 -12.21 -34.56 29.15
N ARG A 348 -13.20 -33.71 28.83
CA ARG A 348 -14.38 -33.54 29.69
C ARG A 348 -15.13 -34.84 29.93
N ARG A 349 -15.46 -35.59 28.87
CA ARG A 349 -16.15 -36.88 29.02
C ARG A 349 -15.36 -37.86 29.88
N THR A 350 -14.03 -37.89 29.70
CA THR A 350 -13.14 -38.74 30.49
C THR A 350 -13.16 -38.35 31.96
N VAL A 351 -13.08 -37.04 32.26
CA VAL A 351 -13.14 -36.54 33.64
C VAL A 351 -14.52 -36.80 34.26
N GLU A 352 -15.61 -36.51 33.56
CA GLU A 352 -16.98 -36.78 34.03
C GLU A 352 -17.19 -38.28 34.31
N ASN A 353 -16.74 -39.17 33.42
CA ASN A 353 -16.82 -40.61 33.63
C ASN A 353 -15.99 -41.08 34.82
N ALA A 354 -14.77 -40.56 34.99
CA ALA A 354 -13.92 -40.88 36.13
C ALA A 354 -14.53 -40.41 37.46
N MET A 355 -15.20 -39.24 37.45
CA MET A 355 -15.92 -38.72 38.62
C MET A 355 -17.11 -39.61 38.98
N ASN A 356 -17.95 -39.96 38.01
CA ASN A 356 -19.12 -40.81 38.25
C ASN A 356 -18.70 -42.19 38.79
N ALA A 357 -17.66 -42.80 38.20
CA ALA A 357 -17.15 -44.08 38.66
C ALA A 357 -16.57 -44.03 40.09
N ARG A 358 -16.01 -42.89 40.51
CA ARG A 358 -15.52 -42.72 41.88
C ARG A 358 -16.66 -42.64 42.89
N VAL A 359 -17.70 -41.84 42.60
CA VAL A 359 -18.88 -41.71 43.46
C VAL A 359 -19.57 -43.07 43.63
N GLU A 360 -19.76 -43.81 42.53
CA GLU A 360 -20.33 -45.17 42.56
C GLU A 360 -19.52 -46.13 43.44
N ASN A 361 -18.18 -46.04 43.41
CA ASN A 361 -17.31 -46.86 44.25
C ASN A 361 -17.38 -46.48 45.74
N GLU A 362 -17.44 -45.19 46.07
CA GLU A 362 -17.60 -44.70 47.45
C GLU A 362 -18.94 -45.16 48.04
N ASP A 363 -20.04 -45.00 47.29
CA ASP A 363 -21.37 -45.49 47.68
C ASP A 363 -21.38 -47.00 47.89
N GLN A 364 -20.73 -47.75 47.00
CA GLN A 364 -20.69 -49.21 47.07
C GLN A 364 -19.83 -49.71 48.25
N GLN A 365 -18.75 -48.99 48.59
CA GLN A 365 -17.97 -49.26 49.80
C GLN A 365 -18.78 -48.98 51.06
N GLU A 366 -19.49 -47.85 51.13
CA GLU A 366 -20.32 -47.49 52.27
C GLU A 366 -21.45 -48.51 52.48
N LEU A 367 -22.11 -48.92 51.39
CA LEU A 367 -23.19 -49.92 51.42
C LEU A 367 -22.69 -51.30 51.86
N THR A 368 -21.46 -51.67 51.48
CA THR A 368 -20.79 -52.90 51.93
C THR A 368 -20.50 -52.83 53.43
N LEU A 369 -19.97 -51.70 53.91
CA LEU A 369 -19.62 -51.49 55.32
C LEU A 369 -20.88 -51.49 56.21
N ASN A 370 -21.96 -50.84 55.76
CA ASN A 370 -23.25 -50.86 56.43
C ASN A 370 -23.86 -52.26 56.46
N ASN A 371 -23.74 -53.05 55.38
CA ASN A 371 -24.15 -54.45 55.37
C ASN A 371 -23.37 -55.29 56.40
N MET A 372 -22.04 -55.11 56.50
CA MET A 372 -21.24 -55.80 57.49
C MET A 372 -21.67 -55.45 58.93
N LYS A 373 -21.89 -54.16 59.22
CA LYS A 373 -22.41 -53.70 60.51
C LYS A 373 -23.77 -54.33 60.84
N LEU A 374 -24.71 -54.31 59.89
CA LEU A 374 -26.04 -54.92 60.07
C LEU A 374 -25.96 -56.42 60.32
N ARG A 375 -25.11 -57.15 59.57
CA ARG A 375 -24.89 -58.59 59.80
C ARG A 375 -24.31 -58.87 61.18
N SER A 376 -23.35 -58.06 61.63
CA SER A 376 -22.78 -58.17 62.98
C SER A 376 -23.84 -57.93 64.06
N LEU A 377 -24.62 -56.86 63.95
CA LEU A 377 -25.71 -56.55 64.89
C LEU A 377 -26.77 -57.66 64.92
N LEU A 378 -27.15 -58.20 63.76
CA LEU A 378 -28.07 -59.33 63.65
C LEU A 378 -27.51 -60.59 64.31
N ALA A 379 -26.21 -60.88 64.15
CA ALA A 379 -25.55 -62.00 64.81
C ALA A 379 -25.57 -61.85 66.34
N THR A 380 -25.22 -60.67 66.85
CA THR A 380 -25.28 -60.36 68.29
C THR A 380 -26.71 -60.45 68.83
N LYS A 381 -27.70 -59.97 68.07
CA LYS A 381 -29.12 -60.07 68.46
C LYS A 381 -29.61 -61.52 68.48
N ARG A 382 -29.20 -62.35 67.51
CA ARG A 382 -29.51 -63.79 67.49
C ARG A 382 -28.89 -64.51 68.69
N TYR A 383 -27.62 -64.21 69.00
CA TYR A 383 -26.92 -64.80 70.14
C TYR A 383 -27.61 -64.45 71.47
N THR A 384 -27.90 -63.17 71.69
CA THR A 384 -28.61 -62.71 72.91
C THR A 384 -30.02 -63.28 73.01
N SER A 385 -30.75 -63.40 71.90
CA SER A 385 -32.08 -64.04 71.88
C SER A 385 -32.01 -65.54 72.18
N ALA A 386 -30.97 -66.23 71.72
CA ALA A 386 -30.75 -67.63 72.05
C ALA A 386 -30.45 -67.83 73.53
N LEU A 387 -29.66 -66.92 74.13
CA LEU A 387 -29.29 -66.95 75.55
C LEU A 387 -30.45 -66.61 76.49
N LEU A 388 -31.42 -65.82 76.03
CA LEU A 388 -32.65 -65.49 76.77
C LEU A 388 -33.73 -66.59 76.70
N ASN A 389 -33.64 -67.50 75.71
CA ASN A 389 -34.60 -68.58 75.49
C ASN A 389 -34.08 -69.96 75.99
N SER A 390 -32.88 -70.01 76.57
CA SER A 390 -32.31 -71.15 77.29
C SER A 390 -32.39 -70.92 78.79
#